data_AF-A0A411JT08-F1
#
_entry.id   AF-A0A411JT08-F1
#
_cell.length_a   1.000
_cell.length_b   1.000
_cell.length_c   1.000
_cell.angle_alpha   90.00
_cell.angle_beta   90.00
_cell.angle_gamma   90.00
#
_symmetry.space_group_name_H-M   'P 1'
#
loop_
_entity.id
_entity.type
_entity.pdbx_description
1 polymer ?
#
loop_
_entity_poly.entity_id
_entity_poly.type
_entity_poly.pdbx_seq_one_letter_code
_entity_poly.pdbx_strand_id
1 'polypeptide(L)'
;MSICEQGGYHLKMSSSDRIELLIDQGTWNPMDEDMVSTDPIEFNSEEESYKDSIDSYQRKTGLTEAVQTGIGQLNGIPVAIGVMYFQFMGGSMGSVVGEKITRLVEYATKKFLPLILIIVCASGGARMQEGSLSLMQMAKISSVLYDYQSNKK
;
A
#
# COMPACT_ATOMS: atom_id res chain seq x y z
N MET A 1 -18.05 -8.20 -7.75
CA MET A 1 -17.49 -8.83 -6.54
C MET A 1 -16.99 -10.22 -6.94
N SER A 2 -15.67 -10.45 -6.97
CA SER A 2 -15.09 -11.68 -7.54
C SER A 2 -15.20 -12.86 -6.57
N ILE A 3 -16.39 -13.45 -6.51
CA ILE A 3 -16.69 -14.63 -5.71
C ILE A 3 -16.95 -15.77 -6.69
N CYS A 4 -16.30 -16.92 -6.48
CA CYS A 4 -16.60 -18.10 -7.27
C CYS A 4 -18.01 -18.61 -6.91
N GLU A 5 -18.93 -18.59 -7.88
CA GLU A 5 -20.34 -18.99 -7.68
C GLU A 5 -20.51 -20.46 -7.22
N GLN A 6 -19.49 -21.29 -7.40
CA GLN A 6 -19.52 -22.71 -7.04
C GLN A 6 -18.92 -23.03 -5.65
N GLY A 7 -18.27 -22.09 -4.97
CA GLY A 7 -17.57 -22.38 -3.72
C GLY A 7 -17.39 -21.24 -2.73
N GLY A 8 -17.87 -20.03 -3.03
CA GLY A 8 -17.81 -18.90 -2.10
C GLY A 8 -16.40 -18.35 -1.83
N TYR A 9 -15.37 -18.86 -2.53
CA TYR A 9 -14.00 -18.39 -2.39
C TYR A 9 -13.83 -17.00 -3.03
N HIS A 10 -13.14 -16.11 -2.31
CA HIS A 10 -12.71 -14.81 -2.84
C HIS A 10 -11.59 -15.03 -3.86
N LEU A 11 -11.86 -14.73 -5.12
CA LEU A 11 -10.86 -14.75 -6.19
C LEU A 11 -9.87 -13.58 -6.00
N LYS A 12 -8.66 -13.76 -6.53
CA LYS A 12 -7.64 -12.69 -6.55
C LYS A 12 -8.22 -11.49 -7.31
N MET A 13 -8.08 -10.32 -6.71
CA MET A 13 -8.60 -9.05 -7.23
C MET A 13 -7.46 -8.05 -7.19
N SER A 14 -7.32 -7.24 -8.24
CA SER A 14 -6.28 -6.22 -8.30
C SER A 14 -6.53 -5.14 -7.24
N SER A 15 -5.49 -4.39 -6.88
CA SER A 15 -5.66 -3.24 -5.98
C SER A 15 -6.55 -2.17 -6.60
N SER A 16 -6.48 -1.97 -7.92
CA SER A 16 -7.33 -1.03 -8.65
C SER A 16 -8.80 -1.43 -8.66
N ASP A 17 -9.12 -2.71 -8.91
CA ASP A 17 -10.50 -3.21 -8.84
C ASP A 17 -11.09 -3.01 -7.44
N ARG A 18 -10.27 -3.16 -6.38
CA ARG A 18 -10.71 -2.93 -5.00
C ARG A 18 -11.02 -1.46 -4.76
N ILE A 19 -10.18 -0.55 -5.26
CA ILE A 19 -10.40 0.89 -5.14
C ILE A 19 -11.70 1.26 -5.87
N GLU A 20 -11.91 0.81 -7.10
CA GLU A 20 -13.13 1.09 -7.87
C GLU A 20 -14.40 0.53 -7.24
N LEU A 21 -14.31 -0.58 -6.50
CA LEU A 21 -15.45 -1.15 -5.78
C LEU A 21 -15.81 -0.42 -4.49
N LEU A 22 -14.86 0.30 -3.90
CA LEU A 22 -15.02 0.94 -2.59
C LEU A 22 -15.22 2.44 -2.67
N ILE A 23 -14.65 3.06 -3.70
CA ILE A 23 -14.64 4.50 -3.91
C ILE A 23 -15.65 4.85 -5.01
N ASP A 24 -16.40 5.93 -4.79
CA ASP A 24 -17.37 6.47 -5.72
C ASP A 24 -16.67 6.82 -7.05
N GLN A 25 -17.30 6.46 -8.17
CA GLN A 25 -16.73 6.65 -9.51
C GLN A 25 -16.33 8.10 -9.76
N GLY A 26 -15.09 8.30 -10.26
CA GLY A 26 -14.55 9.63 -10.59
C GLY A 26 -14.06 10.45 -9.39
N THR A 27 -14.09 9.90 -8.17
CA THR A 27 -13.62 10.59 -6.97
C THR A 27 -12.21 10.18 -6.51
N TRP A 28 -11.65 9.13 -7.14
CA TRP A 28 -10.32 8.64 -6.83
C TRP A 28 -9.23 9.64 -7.21
N ASN A 29 -8.46 10.05 -6.21
CA ASN A 29 -7.29 10.92 -6.35
C ASN A 29 -6.08 10.23 -5.71
N PRO A 30 -5.23 9.57 -6.52
CA PRO A 30 -4.07 8.86 -6.01
C PRO A 30 -3.03 9.83 -5.42
N MET A 31 -2.21 9.32 -4.50
CA MET A 31 -1.15 10.05 -3.80
C MET A 31 0.18 9.32 -3.95
N ASP A 32 1.25 10.08 -4.12
CA ASP A 32 2.63 9.59 -4.14
C ASP A 32 2.86 8.47 -5.19
N GLU A 33 2.23 8.56 -6.37
CA GLU A 33 2.35 7.55 -7.43
C GLU A 33 3.78 7.43 -7.95
N ASP A 34 4.49 8.55 -8.07
CA ASP A 34 5.87 8.63 -8.59
C ASP A 34 6.94 8.09 -7.62
N MET A 35 6.55 7.72 -6.39
CA MET A 35 7.51 7.23 -5.40
C MET A 35 7.84 5.76 -5.66
N VAL A 36 9.13 5.52 -5.92
CA VAL A 36 9.70 4.22 -6.29
C VAL A 36 10.76 3.79 -5.28
N SER A 37 10.88 2.48 -5.05
CA SER A 37 11.89 1.92 -4.16
C SER A 37 13.29 2.03 -4.77
N THR A 38 14.25 2.41 -3.93
CA THR A 38 15.68 2.39 -4.25
C THR A 38 16.33 1.17 -3.59
N ASP A 39 17.56 0.84 -3.99
CA ASP A 39 18.37 -0.19 -3.33
C ASP A 39 19.37 0.48 -2.36
N PRO A 40 18.99 0.71 -1.08
CA PRO A 40 19.84 1.40 -0.12
C PRO A 40 20.99 0.55 0.43
N ILE A 41 20.92 -0.80 0.29
CA ILE A 41 21.93 -1.71 0.85
C ILE A 41 22.75 -2.42 -0.24
N GLU A 42 22.58 -2.02 -1.51
CA GLU A 42 23.20 -2.67 -2.67
C GLU A 42 23.06 -4.19 -2.60
N PHE A 43 21.81 -4.66 -2.44
CA PHE A 43 21.53 -6.06 -2.25
C PHE A 43 21.89 -6.86 -3.51
N ASN A 44 23.08 -7.44 -3.49
CA ASN A 44 23.57 -8.33 -4.53
C ASN A 44 23.18 -9.77 -4.21
N SER A 45 22.14 -10.27 -4.88
CA SER A 45 21.89 -11.70 -4.94
C SER A 45 22.69 -12.33 -6.08
N GLU A 46 23.03 -13.62 -5.99
CA GLU A 46 23.78 -14.34 -7.03
C GLU A 46 23.00 -14.48 -8.35
N GLU A 47 21.67 -14.30 -8.34
CA GLU A 47 20.78 -14.58 -9.46
C GLU A 47 20.15 -13.31 -10.10
N GLU A 48 19.82 -12.28 -9.32
CA GLU A 48 19.16 -11.05 -9.84
C GLU A 48 19.42 -9.83 -8.92
N SER A 49 19.64 -8.64 -9.49
CA SER A 49 19.75 -7.43 -8.66
C SER A 49 18.39 -7.02 -8.12
N TYR A 50 18.33 -6.47 -6.90
CA TYR A 50 17.06 -6.02 -6.31
C TYR A 50 16.33 -5.00 -7.20
N LYS A 51 17.08 -4.15 -7.89
CA LYS A 51 16.55 -3.18 -8.85
C LYS A 51 15.88 -3.86 -10.05
N ASP A 52 16.51 -4.88 -10.63
CA ASP A 52 15.93 -5.62 -11.76
C ASP A 52 14.66 -6.36 -11.35
N SER A 53 14.62 -6.93 -10.14
CA SER A 53 13.42 -7.54 -9.59
C SER A 53 12.29 -6.50 -9.44
N ILE A 54 12.57 -5.31 -8.88
CA ILE A 54 11.58 -4.22 -8.77
C ILE A 54 11.04 -3.86 -10.16
N ASP A 55 11.92 -3.61 -11.13
CA ASP A 55 11.54 -3.22 -12.50
C ASP A 55 10.70 -4.31 -13.20
N SER A 56 10.98 -5.59 -12.90
CA SER A 56 10.18 -6.72 -13.38
C SER A 56 8.77 -6.73 -12.78
N TYR A 57 8.65 -6.55 -11.46
CA TYR A 57 7.34 -6.47 -10.79
C TYR A 57 6.54 -5.23 -11.19
N GLN A 58 7.19 -4.08 -11.36
CA GLN A 58 6.56 -2.87 -11.85
C GLN A 58 5.99 -3.07 -13.26
N ARG A 59 6.76 -3.67 -14.19
CA ARG A 59 6.27 -4.00 -15.54
C ARG A 59 5.12 -5.01 -15.52
N LYS A 60 5.17 -6.00 -14.63
CA LYS A 60 4.14 -7.04 -14.52
C LYS A 60 2.82 -6.54 -13.92
N THR A 61 2.90 -5.62 -12.97
CA THR A 61 1.72 -5.15 -12.21
C THR A 61 1.21 -3.80 -12.68
N GLY A 62 2.03 -3.01 -13.37
CA GLY A 62 1.73 -1.62 -13.72
C GLY A 62 1.76 -0.66 -12.54
N LEU A 63 2.17 -1.12 -11.34
CA LEU A 63 2.24 -0.32 -10.12
C LEU A 63 3.69 0.03 -9.80
N THR A 64 3.91 1.20 -9.18
CA THR A 64 5.25 1.62 -8.74
C THR A 64 5.72 0.87 -7.49
N GLU A 65 4.79 0.41 -6.65
CA GLU A 65 5.10 -0.28 -5.40
C GLU A 65 3.93 -1.18 -4.94
N ALA A 66 4.16 -2.00 -3.91
CA ALA A 66 3.17 -2.90 -3.29
C ALA A 66 1.99 -2.22 -2.56
N VAL A 67 1.88 -0.89 -2.60
CA VAL A 67 0.77 -0.16 -2.00
C VAL A 67 0.32 0.98 -2.90
N GLN A 68 -0.99 1.09 -3.10
CA GLN A 68 -1.65 2.26 -3.69
C GLN A 68 -2.30 3.05 -2.56
N THR A 69 -2.02 4.35 -2.51
CA THR A 69 -2.55 5.27 -1.52
C THR A 69 -3.23 6.43 -2.22
N GLY A 70 -4.30 6.95 -1.64
CA GLY A 70 -5.02 8.07 -2.22
C GLY A 70 -6.24 8.49 -1.41
N ILE A 71 -6.96 9.46 -1.95
CA ILE A 71 -8.20 9.99 -1.39
C ILE A 71 -9.33 9.60 -2.33
N GLY A 72 -10.49 9.31 -1.77
CA GLY A 72 -11.71 9.17 -2.56
C GLY A 72 -12.94 9.52 -1.74
N GLN A 73 -14.12 9.34 -2.31
CA GLN A 73 -15.37 9.43 -1.57
C GLN A 73 -15.98 8.05 -1.45
N LEU A 74 -16.58 7.75 -0.30
CA LEU A 74 -17.37 6.55 -0.09
C LEU A 74 -18.77 7.01 0.33
N ASN A 75 -19.76 6.79 -0.55
CA ASN A 75 -21.12 7.30 -0.37
C ASN A 75 -21.16 8.83 -0.09
N GLY A 76 -20.31 9.60 -0.79
CA GLY A 76 -20.16 11.05 -0.60
C GLY A 76 -19.36 11.50 0.63
N ILE A 77 -18.81 10.57 1.42
CA ILE A 77 -17.94 10.89 2.56
C ILE A 77 -16.48 10.87 2.07
N PRO A 78 -15.71 11.95 2.20
CA PRO A 78 -14.31 11.95 1.83
C PRO A 78 -13.50 11.04 2.75
N VAL A 79 -12.75 10.09 2.19
CA VAL A 79 -11.98 9.10 2.93
C VAL A 79 -10.56 9.00 2.36
N ALA A 80 -9.60 8.76 3.25
CA ALA A 80 -8.24 8.42 2.87
C ALA A 80 -8.12 6.89 2.82
N ILE A 81 -7.68 6.32 1.69
CA ILE A 81 -7.61 4.88 1.48
C ILE A 81 -6.23 4.42 1.03
N GLY A 82 -5.78 3.31 1.62
CA GLY A 82 -4.54 2.61 1.25
C GLY A 82 -4.84 1.15 0.97
N VAL A 83 -4.46 0.65 -0.20
CA VAL A 83 -4.69 -0.73 -0.65
C VAL A 83 -3.35 -1.39 -0.98
N MET A 84 -3.00 -2.44 -0.25
CA MET A 84 -1.79 -3.24 -0.51
C MET A 84 -2.05 -4.30 -1.59
N TYR A 85 -1.03 -4.59 -2.40
CA TYR A 85 -1.11 -5.55 -3.50
C TYR A 85 -0.07 -6.67 -3.36
N PHE A 86 -0.55 -7.89 -3.05
CA PHE A 86 0.31 -9.06 -2.82
C PHE A 86 1.14 -9.49 -4.02
N GLN A 87 0.66 -9.26 -5.24
CA GLN A 87 1.36 -9.70 -6.45
C GLN A 87 2.67 -8.92 -6.68
N PHE A 88 2.82 -7.76 -6.04
CA PHE A 88 4.07 -7.00 -6.03
C PHE A 88 4.95 -7.50 -4.88
N MET A 89 5.99 -8.29 -5.18
CA MET A 89 6.96 -8.81 -4.20
C MET A 89 6.33 -9.41 -2.93
N GLY A 90 5.21 -10.14 -3.08
CA GLY A 90 4.50 -10.74 -1.95
C GLY A 90 3.84 -9.73 -1.01
N GLY A 91 3.58 -8.50 -1.45
CA GLY A 91 3.03 -7.45 -0.60
C GLY A 91 3.98 -7.06 0.55
N SER A 92 5.28 -7.32 0.40
CA SER A 92 6.25 -7.07 1.46
C SER A 92 6.36 -5.57 1.78
N MET A 93 6.52 -5.23 3.05
CA MET A 93 6.65 -3.84 3.49
C MET A 93 8.12 -3.40 3.40
N GLY A 94 8.41 -2.52 2.45
CA GLY A 94 9.67 -1.78 2.33
C GLY A 94 9.53 -0.32 2.74
N SER A 95 10.58 0.48 2.55
CA SER A 95 10.67 1.88 2.95
C SER A 95 9.62 2.75 2.27
N VAL A 96 9.40 2.54 0.96
CA VAL A 96 8.40 3.29 0.19
C VAL A 96 6.98 2.96 0.63
N VAL A 97 6.70 1.68 0.91
CA VAL A 97 5.40 1.26 1.45
C VAL A 97 5.14 1.97 2.78
N GLY A 98 6.14 2.00 3.66
CA GLY A 98 6.07 2.72 4.93
C GLY A 98 5.81 4.21 4.77
N GLU A 99 6.58 4.88 3.90
CA GLU A 99 6.44 6.31 3.61
C GLU A 99 5.05 6.66 3.04
N LYS A 100 4.56 5.93 2.03
CA LYS A 100 3.23 6.16 1.43
C LYS A 100 2.12 6.04 2.48
N ILE A 101 2.17 5.00 3.32
CA ILE A 101 1.18 4.82 4.40
C ILE A 101 1.28 5.96 5.41
N THR A 102 2.49 6.32 5.84
CA THR A 102 2.68 7.42 6.79
C THR A 102 2.12 8.74 6.25
N ARG A 103 2.41 9.11 5.00
CA ARG A 103 1.88 10.33 4.37
C ARG A 103 0.36 10.32 4.30
N LEU A 104 -0.24 9.19 3.95
CA LEU A 104 -1.70 9.03 3.92
C LEU A 104 -2.31 9.28 5.30
N VAL A 105 -1.74 8.69 6.36
CA VAL A 105 -2.24 8.85 7.73
C VAL A 105 -2.06 10.30 8.18
N GLU A 106 -0.90 10.92 7.96
CA GLU A 106 -0.66 12.33 8.30
C GLU A 106 -1.63 13.26 7.57
N TYR A 107 -1.90 12.99 6.29
CA TYR A 107 -2.86 13.75 5.50
C TYR A 107 -4.28 13.61 6.09
N ALA A 108 -4.69 12.38 6.44
CA ALA A 108 -5.97 12.12 7.07
C ALA A 108 -6.10 12.83 8.43
N THR A 109 -5.03 12.83 9.25
CA THR A 109 -4.97 13.57 10.51
C THR A 109 -5.14 15.07 10.29
N LYS A 110 -4.38 15.67 9.35
CA LYS A 110 -4.44 17.13 9.06
C LYS A 110 -5.80 17.58 8.53
N LYS A 111 -6.48 16.73 7.77
CA LYS A 111 -7.76 17.04 7.14
C LYS A 111 -8.97 16.52 7.93
N PHE A 112 -8.76 15.89 9.08
CA PHE A 112 -9.78 15.23 9.90
C PHE A 112 -10.67 14.27 9.08
N LEU A 113 -10.05 13.58 8.10
CA LEU A 113 -10.76 12.65 7.25
C LEU A 113 -10.82 11.26 7.89
N PRO A 114 -11.93 10.53 7.75
CA PRO A 114 -11.96 9.10 8.03
C PRO A 114 -10.88 8.37 7.20
N LEU A 115 -9.91 7.81 7.92
CA LEU A 115 -8.91 6.91 7.37
C LEU A 115 -9.47 5.49 7.26
N ILE A 116 -9.43 4.92 6.06
CA ILE A 116 -9.77 3.54 5.74
C ILE A 116 -8.52 2.86 5.17
N LEU A 117 -7.72 2.24 6.04
CA LEU A 117 -6.55 1.48 5.59
C LEU A 117 -6.98 0.03 5.29
N ILE A 118 -7.01 -0.35 4.01
CA ILE A 118 -7.38 -1.70 3.58
C ILE A 118 -6.11 -2.48 3.30
N ILE A 119 -5.56 -3.01 4.37
CA ILE A 119 -4.51 -4.02 4.29
C ILE A 119 -5.20 -5.33 3.91
N VAL A 120 -5.11 -5.73 2.66
CA VAL A 120 -5.31 -7.14 2.32
C VAL A 120 -4.09 -7.86 2.90
N CYS A 121 -4.25 -8.51 4.06
CA CYS A 121 -3.22 -9.24 4.81
C CYS A 121 -2.61 -10.45 4.07
N ALA A 122 -2.50 -10.39 2.76
CA ALA A 122 -1.47 -11.11 2.04
C ALA A 122 -0.27 -10.16 1.97
N SER A 123 0.44 -9.99 3.10
CA SER A 123 1.79 -9.45 3.11
C SER A 123 2.70 -10.58 3.59
N GLY A 124 3.72 -10.90 2.80
CA GLY A 124 4.74 -11.88 3.16
C GLY A 124 5.68 -11.42 4.28
N GLY A 125 5.44 -10.25 4.87
CA GLY A 125 6.22 -9.68 5.97
C GLY A 125 7.05 -8.46 5.55
N ALA A 126 8.15 -8.25 6.27
CA ALA A 126 9.11 -7.17 5.99
C ALA A 126 9.94 -7.50 4.75
N ARG A 127 10.30 -6.49 3.95
CA ARG A 127 11.13 -6.68 2.76
C ARG A 127 12.60 -6.88 3.17
N MET A 128 13.07 -8.13 3.12
CA MET A 128 14.41 -8.51 3.56
C MET A 128 15.52 -7.78 2.78
N GLN A 129 15.25 -7.43 1.51
CA GLN A 129 16.16 -6.72 0.62
C GLN A 129 16.47 -5.29 1.08
N GLU A 130 15.70 -4.73 2.02
CA GLU A 130 16.01 -3.43 2.64
C GLU A 130 16.46 -3.56 4.12
N GLY A 131 16.57 -4.80 4.62
CA GLY A 131 17.08 -5.11 5.94
C GLY A 131 16.30 -4.42 7.08
N SER A 132 17.03 -3.72 7.94
CA SER A 132 16.48 -3.04 9.13
C SER A 132 15.54 -1.89 8.79
N LEU A 133 15.64 -1.29 7.60
CA LEU A 133 14.78 -0.19 7.17
C LEU A 133 13.33 -0.64 7.05
N SER A 134 13.09 -1.85 6.54
CA SER A 134 11.76 -2.47 6.48
C SER A 134 11.14 -2.67 7.87
N LEU A 135 11.95 -3.06 8.85
CA LEU A 135 11.48 -3.26 10.22
C LEU A 135 11.07 -1.93 10.88
N MET A 136 11.86 -0.87 10.66
CA MET A 136 11.56 0.46 11.20
C MET A 136 10.25 1.05 10.65
N GLN A 137 9.80 0.65 9.45
CA GLN A 137 8.54 1.13 8.91
C GLN A 137 7.34 0.74 9.77
N MET A 138 7.37 -0.41 10.45
CA MET A 138 6.31 -0.80 11.37
C MET A 138 6.20 0.19 12.55
N ALA A 139 7.33 0.58 13.14
CA ALA A 139 7.37 1.56 14.21
C ALA A 139 6.86 2.94 13.74
N LYS A 140 7.28 3.35 12.54
CA LYS A 140 6.87 4.62 11.92
C LYS A 140 5.36 4.68 11.68
N ILE A 141 4.78 3.67 11.04
CA ILE A 141 3.34 3.59 10.80
C ILE A 141 2.58 3.55 12.13
N SER A 142 3.06 2.77 13.11
CA SER A 142 2.42 2.65 14.42
C SER A 142 2.37 3.98 15.17
N SER A 143 3.45 4.76 15.15
CA SER A 143 3.51 6.09 15.78
C SER A 143 2.45 7.03 15.18
N VAL A 144 2.39 7.11 13.85
CA VAL A 144 1.47 8.06 13.19
C VAL A 144 0.01 7.61 13.30
N LEU A 145 -0.26 6.30 13.34
CA LEU A 145 -1.59 5.77 13.65
C LEU A 145 -2.03 6.10 15.07
N TYR A 146 -1.12 6.01 16.04
CA TYR A 146 -1.39 6.41 17.42
C TYR A 146 -1.74 7.89 17.54
N ASP A 147 -1.00 8.74 16.82
CA ASP A 147 -1.29 10.18 16.75
C ASP A 147 -2.63 10.47 16.08
N TYR A 148 -2.96 9.77 14.98
CA TYR A 148 -4.26 9.87 14.33
C TYR A 148 -5.40 9.47 15.28
N GLN A 149 -5.23 8.41 16.06
CA GLN A 149 -6.23 7.98 17.06
C GLN A 149 -6.38 8.99 18.20
N SER A 150 -5.27 9.58 18.66
CA SER A 150 -5.26 10.52 19.78
C SER A 150 -5.85 11.88 19.42
N ASN A 151 -5.59 12.37 18.21
CA ASN A 151 -6.11 13.64 17.69
C ASN A 151 -7.56 13.56 17.19
N LYS A 152 -8.18 12.36 17.23
CA LYS A 152 -9.59 12.16 16.88
C LYS A 152 -10.57 12.46 18.04
N LYS A 153 -10.05 12.82 19.22
CA LYS A 153 -10.82 13.34 20.36
C LYS A 153 -11.10 14.82 20.21
#